data_AF-A0AAD9J4D9-F1
#
_entry.id   AF-A0AAD9J4D9-F1
#
_cell.length_a   1.000
_cell.length_b   1.000
_cell.length_c   1.000
_cell.angle_alpha   90.00
_cell.angle_beta   90.00
_cell.angle_gamma   90.00
#
_symmetry.space_group_name_H-M   'P 1'
#
loop_
_entity.id
_entity.type
_entity.pdbx_description
1 polymer ?
#
loop_
_entity_poly.entity_id
_entity_poly.type
_entity_poly.pdbx_seq_one_letter_code
_entity_poly.pdbx_strand_id
1 'polypeptide(L)'
;MFMQFISDSHLKNLQYLGAGENNLTSIPQEIGTLEKLETLYINDNANLHNLPYELALCSKLQIMSIENCPLSMIPSEIVAHGPSLVIQYLKVQGPYCSM
;
A
#
# COMPACT_ATOMS: atom_id res chain seq x y z
N MET A 1 0.46 -15.69 2.94
CA MET A 1 -0.03 -16.57 1.85
C MET A 1 -0.95 -15.86 0.85
N PHE A 2 -1.69 -14.80 1.22
CA PHE A 2 -2.61 -14.11 0.29
C PHE A 2 -1.98 -13.16 -0.74
N MET A 3 -0.88 -12.48 -0.44
CA MET A 3 -0.28 -11.49 -1.36
C MET A 3 0.58 -12.10 -2.48
N GLN A 4 0.78 -13.43 -2.50
CA GLN A 4 1.59 -14.10 -3.54
C GLN A 4 0.95 -14.02 -4.94
N PHE A 5 -0.36 -13.83 -5.05
CA PHE A 5 -1.03 -13.77 -6.35
C PHE A 5 -0.76 -12.49 -7.14
N ILE A 6 -0.29 -11.41 -6.48
CA ILE A 6 0.08 -10.16 -7.16
C ILE A 6 1.36 -10.38 -7.98
N SER A 7 2.26 -11.25 -7.50
CA SER A 7 3.52 -11.58 -8.16
C SER A 7 3.32 -12.25 -9.53
N ASP A 8 2.24 -12.99 -9.74
CA ASP A 8 1.89 -13.62 -11.02
C ASP A 8 0.95 -12.76 -11.92
N SER A 9 0.71 -11.50 -11.53
CA SER A 9 0.09 -10.37 -12.25
C SER A 9 -0.86 -10.67 -13.44
N HIS A 10 -1.97 -11.34 -13.14
CA HIS A 10 -3.20 -11.34 -13.97
C HIS A 10 -4.23 -10.29 -13.49
N LEU A 11 -3.88 -9.50 -12.47
CA LEU A 11 -4.79 -8.62 -11.72
C LEU A 11 -4.74 -7.14 -12.16
N LYS A 12 -4.23 -6.83 -13.36
CA LYS A 12 -4.09 -5.44 -13.86
C LYS A 12 -5.40 -4.64 -13.91
N ASN A 13 -6.55 -5.33 -13.86
CA ASN A 13 -7.87 -4.70 -13.83
C ASN A 13 -8.50 -4.62 -12.44
N LEU A 14 -7.79 -5.03 -11.40
CA LEU A 14 -8.29 -5.01 -10.03
C LEU A 14 -8.45 -3.55 -9.57
N GLN A 15 -9.67 -3.20 -9.15
CA GLN A 15 -10.01 -1.88 -8.61
C GLN A 15 -10.08 -1.88 -7.08
N TYR A 16 -10.33 -3.04 -6.47
CA TYR A 16 -10.52 -3.20 -5.04
C TYR A 16 -9.64 -4.35 -4.54
N LEU A 17 -8.79 -4.06 -3.56
CA LEU A 17 -7.97 -5.06 -2.88
C LEU A 17 -8.23 -5.00 -1.38
N GLY A 18 -8.78 -6.08 -0.83
CA GLY A 18 -8.99 -6.26 0.60
C GLY A 18 -8.01 -7.29 1.15
N ALA A 19 -7.21 -6.87 2.13
CA ALA A 19 -6.30 -7.71 2.89
C ALA A 19 -6.20 -7.25 4.35
N GLY A 20 -7.25 -6.60 4.85
CA GLY A 20 -7.37 -6.24 6.26
C GLY A 20 -7.65 -7.45 7.15
N GLU A 21 -7.53 -7.28 8.46
CA GLU A 21 -7.77 -8.32 9.48
C GLU A 21 -6.91 -9.58 9.24
N ASN A 22 -5.65 -9.35 8.94
CA ASN A 22 -4.69 -10.41 8.63
C ASN A 22 -3.42 -10.25 9.48
N ASN A 23 -2.46 -11.15 9.26
CA ASN A 23 -1.13 -11.08 9.88
C ASN A 23 -0.06 -10.72 8.83
N LEU A 24 -0.34 -9.73 7.98
CA LEU A 24 0.63 -9.28 6.99
C LEU A 24 1.82 -8.63 7.70
N THR A 25 3.02 -9.05 7.30
CA THR A 25 4.28 -8.43 7.73
C THR A 25 4.83 -7.47 6.68
N SER A 26 4.42 -7.66 5.41
CA SER A 26 4.84 -6.86 4.27
C SER A 26 3.79 -6.93 3.15
N ILE A 27 3.81 -5.93 2.29
CA ILE A 27 3.11 -5.92 1.01
C ILE A 27 4.17 -6.02 -0.10
N PRO A 28 3.98 -6.88 -1.10
CA PRO A 28 4.91 -7.04 -2.21
C PRO A 28 5.03 -5.77 -3.06
N GLN A 29 6.21 -5.51 -3.60
CA GLN A 29 6.47 -4.41 -4.55
C GLN A 29 5.58 -4.51 -5.80
N GLU A 30 5.14 -5.72 -6.18
CA GLU A 30 4.27 -5.95 -7.32
C GLU A 30 2.89 -5.30 -7.16
N ILE A 31 2.54 -4.77 -5.98
CA ILE A 31 1.35 -3.93 -5.81
C ILE A 31 1.32 -2.75 -6.79
N GLY A 32 2.49 -2.22 -7.17
CA GLY A 32 2.61 -1.13 -8.12
C GLY A 32 2.18 -1.48 -9.54
N THR A 33 1.98 -2.76 -9.88
CA THR A 33 1.46 -3.18 -11.20
C THR A 33 -0.06 -3.03 -11.29
N LEU A 34 -0.74 -2.80 -10.17
CA LEU A 34 -2.19 -2.62 -10.10
C LEU A 34 -2.58 -1.17 -10.44
N GLU A 35 -2.30 -0.75 -11.68
CA GLU A 35 -2.53 0.62 -12.16
C GLU A 35 -4.01 1.07 -12.07
N LYS A 36 -4.95 0.11 -12.02
CA LYS A 36 -6.38 0.37 -11.88
C LYS A 36 -6.90 0.27 -10.45
N LEU A 37 -6.05 0.04 -9.46
CA LEU A 37 -6.46 -0.07 -8.07
C LEU A 37 -6.96 1.29 -7.57
N GLU A 38 -8.20 1.31 -7.10
CA GLU A 38 -8.88 2.50 -6.59
C GLU A 38 -9.01 2.46 -5.07
N THR A 39 -9.14 1.26 -4.50
CA THR A 39 -9.35 1.06 -3.06
C THR A 39 -8.46 -0.06 -2.50
N LEU A 40 -7.77 0.23 -1.40
CA LEU A 40 -6.91 -0.71 -0.67
C LEU A 40 -7.27 -0.78 0.82
N TYR A 41 -7.77 -1.93 1.29
CA TYR A 41 -8.00 -2.17 2.72
C TYR A 41 -6.92 -3.08 3.27
N ILE A 42 -6.06 -2.55 4.15
CA ILE A 42 -5.01 -3.31 4.84
C ILE A 42 -5.02 -3.06 6.35
N ASN A 43 -6.13 -2.56 6.88
CA ASN A 43 -6.35 -2.35 8.30
C ASN A 43 -6.18 -3.65 9.11
N ASP A 44 -5.93 -3.53 10.40
CA ASP A 44 -5.83 -4.67 11.31
C ASP A 44 -4.77 -5.69 10.89
N ASN A 45 -3.59 -5.19 10.50
CA ASN A 45 -2.39 -5.99 10.29
C ASN A 45 -1.32 -5.59 11.33
N ALA A 46 -1.37 -6.21 12.50
CA ALA A 46 -0.57 -5.84 13.67
C ALA A 46 0.95 -5.97 13.48
N ASN A 47 1.41 -6.69 12.46
CA ASN A 47 2.84 -6.89 12.14
C ASN A 47 3.28 -6.10 10.90
N LEU A 48 2.42 -5.23 10.33
CA LEU A 48 2.75 -4.46 9.14
C LEU A 48 3.47 -3.17 9.51
N HIS A 49 4.80 -3.21 9.47
CA HIS A 49 5.65 -2.11 9.90
C HIS A 49 6.01 -1.11 8.80
N ASN A 50 5.82 -1.47 7.52
CA ASN A 50 6.14 -0.61 6.39
C ASN A 50 5.24 -0.91 5.18
N LEU A 51 5.26 0.01 4.20
CA LEU A 51 4.60 -0.14 2.90
C LEU A 51 5.65 -0.02 1.78
N PRO A 52 5.49 -0.76 0.68
CA PRO A 52 6.36 -0.64 -0.50
C PRO A 52 6.20 0.73 -1.16
N TYR A 53 7.30 1.29 -1.68
CA TYR A 53 7.27 2.56 -2.39
C TYR A 53 6.49 2.48 -3.71
N GLU A 54 6.41 1.28 -4.28
CA GLU A 54 5.67 0.93 -5.48
C GLU A 54 4.17 1.19 -5.33
N LEU A 55 3.66 1.32 -4.10
CA LEU A 55 2.28 1.74 -3.87
C LEU A 55 2.00 3.14 -4.43
N ALA A 56 3.02 4.00 -4.56
CA ALA A 56 2.91 5.29 -5.22
C ALA A 56 2.69 5.19 -6.75
N LEU A 57 2.90 4.02 -7.35
CA LEU A 57 2.63 3.75 -8.77
C LEU A 57 1.14 3.45 -9.03
N CYS A 58 0.36 3.14 -7.99
CA CYS A 58 -1.08 2.97 -8.07
C CYS A 58 -1.79 4.33 -8.29
N SER A 59 -1.67 4.88 -9.48
CA SER A 59 -2.11 6.24 -9.83
C SER A 59 -3.61 6.52 -9.64
N LYS A 60 -4.43 5.46 -9.56
CA LYS A 60 -5.87 5.55 -9.33
C LYS A 60 -6.28 5.33 -7.87
N LEU A 61 -5.35 5.04 -6.97
CA LEU A 61 -5.67 4.74 -5.59
C LEU A 61 -6.19 6.01 -4.90
N GLN A 62 -7.45 5.97 -4.47
CA GLN A 62 -8.14 7.08 -3.82
C GLN A 62 -8.46 6.77 -2.37
N ILE A 63 -8.75 5.50 -2.07
CA ILE A 63 -9.17 5.06 -0.74
C ILE A 63 -8.14 4.06 -0.23
N MET A 64 -7.62 4.31 0.96
CA MET A 64 -6.73 3.36 1.63
C MET A 64 -6.98 3.37 3.14
N SER A 65 -7.21 2.18 3.69
CA SER A 65 -7.37 1.97 5.13
C SER A 65 -6.14 1.28 5.71
N ILE A 66 -5.55 1.91 6.71
CA ILE A 66 -4.32 1.48 7.41
C ILE A 66 -4.48 1.49 8.92
N GLU A 67 -5.72 1.54 9.41
CA GLU A 67 -6.01 1.52 10.83
C GLU A 67 -5.47 0.25 11.47
N ASN A 68 -5.01 0.33 12.72
CA ASN A 68 -4.44 -0.81 13.45
C ASN A 68 -3.25 -1.49 12.75
N CYS A 69 -2.49 -0.73 11.95
CA CYS A 69 -1.17 -1.12 11.45
C CYS A 69 -0.09 -0.26 12.13
N PRO A 70 0.96 -0.84 12.70
CA PRO A 70 1.96 -0.07 13.44
C PRO A 70 2.74 0.90 12.53
N LEU A 71 2.94 0.54 11.26
CA LEU A 71 3.59 1.37 10.22
C LEU A 71 4.81 2.17 10.73
N SER A 72 5.60 1.57 11.62
CA SER A 72 6.62 2.27 12.41
C SER A 72 7.76 2.89 11.59
N MET A 73 7.86 2.56 10.30
CA MET A 73 8.80 3.15 9.36
C MET A 73 8.28 4.41 8.66
N ILE A 74 6.99 4.72 8.82
CA ILE A 74 6.34 5.93 8.32
C ILE A 74 6.07 6.83 9.54
N PRO A 75 6.48 8.11 9.52
CA PRO A 75 6.20 9.04 10.61
C PRO A 75 4.72 9.05 10.99
N SER A 76 4.44 9.04 12.29
CA SER A 76 3.06 8.96 12.80
C SER A 76 2.19 10.13 12.36
N GLU A 77 2.78 11.30 12.14
CA GLU A 77 2.12 12.49 11.61
C GLU A 77 1.60 12.22 10.21
N ILE A 78 2.39 11.52 9.38
CA ILE A 78 2.03 11.19 7.99
C ILE A 78 0.87 10.21 7.96
N VAL A 79 0.92 9.19 8.81
CA VAL A 79 -0.16 8.20 8.97
C VAL A 79 -1.44 8.87 9.48
N ALA A 80 -1.35 9.80 10.42
CA ALA A 80 -2.50 10.50 11.01
C ALA A 80 -3.22 11.43 10.03
N HIS A 81 -2.51 12.00 9.06
CA HIS A 81 -3.10 12.82 7.99
C HIS A 81 -3.81 11.99 6.90
N GLY A 82 -3.78 10.65 7.02
CA GLY A 82 -4.52 9.75 6.17
C GLY A 82 -3.79 9.33 4.90
N PRO A 83 -4.48 8.58 4.04
CA PRO A 83 -3.86 7.82 2.95
C PRO A 83 -3.18 8.69 1.89
N SER A 84 -3.71 9.88 1.60
CA SER A 84 -3.13 10.76 0.58
C SER A 84 -1.70 11.21 0.95
N LEU A 85 -1.46 11.54 2.21
CA LEU A 85 -0.14 11.97 2.65
C LEU A 85 0.83 10.79 2.75
N VAL A 86 0.34 9.61 3.14
CA VAL A 86 1.12 8.36 3.10
C VAL A 86 1.59 8.05 1.67
N ILE A 87 0.70 8.12 0.68
CA ILE A 87 1.07 7.89 -0.72
C ILE A 87 2.06 8.96 -1.21
N GLN A 88 1.87 10.22 -0.85
CA GLN A 88 2.81 11.29 -1.17
C GLN A 88 4.18 11.07 -0.53
N TYR A 89 4.22 10.63 0.73
CA TYR A 89 5.45 10.30 1.43
C TYR A 89 6.19 9.15 0.73
N LEU A 90 5.49 8.07 0.40
CA LEU A 90 6.05 6.93 -0.32
C LEU A 90 6.57 7.36 -1.70
N LYS A 91 5.88 8.27 -2.37
CA LYS A 91 6.32 8.84 -3.66
C LYS A 91 7.64 9.59 -3.50
N VAL A 92 7.76 10.50 -2.53
CA VAL A 92 8.95 11.34 -2.32
C VAL A 92 10.16 10.54 -1.84
N GLN A 93 9.95 9.54 -0.98
CA GLN A 93 11.04 8.70 -0.45
C GLN A 93 11.44 7.56 -1.40
N GLY A 94 10.55 7.18 -2.31
CA GLY A 94 10.82 6.13 -3.29
C GLY A 94 11.81 6.59 -4.37
N PRO A 95 12.55 5.64 -4.99
CA PRO A 95 13.49 5.94 -6.08
C PRO A 95 12.81 6.46 -7.36
N TYR A 96 11.47 6.49 -7.39
CA TYR A 96 10.66 6.87 -8.55
C TYR A 96 10.47 8.39 -8.70
N CYS A 97 11.02 9.21 -7.80
CA CYS A 97 11.01 10.68 -7.90
C CYS A 97 12.20 11.27 -8.68
N SER A 98 13.16 10.48 -9.15
CA SER A 98 14.23 10.98 -10.02
C SER A 98 13.82 10.93 -11.49
N MET A 99 13.22 12.02 -11.98
CA MET A 99 13.33 12.48 -13.37
C MET A 99 13.87 13.90 -13.39
#